data_AF-A0A167YHT8-F1
#
_entry.id   AF-A0A167YHT8-F1
#
_cell.length_a   1.000
_cell.length_b   1.000
_cell.length_c   1.000
_cell.angle_alpha   90.00
_cell.angle_beta   90.00
_cell.angle_gamma   90.00
#
_symmetry.space_group_name_H-M   'P 1'
#
loop_
_entity.id
_entity.type
_entity.pdbx_description
1 polymer ?
#
loop_
_entity_poly.entity_id
_entity_poly.type
_entity_poly.pdbx_seq_one_letter_code
_entity_poly.pdbx_strand_id
1 'polypeptide(L)'
;MTSPEPYGSSRKTLDNSPLAADGSDFPCKISPGDFIVPTEEATYRTGSNNSIKLLGSATHGGGSCQVSLTSDREPTKNSEWKVIKSYEGGCPAKGPGNLDGSAESDHSLQLHFAIPDGIAPGKYTLAWTWFNRIGNREMYMNCAPITVANESPSNSSDNTPKQSLDFPPMFIANVNGCITRENVDIHFPWPGSIVEYNGDSKYRPQEGEPVCTGNPTFGPIPITDTADTGEASSTTENANSMPCSCGCQGS
;
A
#
# COMPACT_ATOMS: atom_id res chain seq x y z
N MET A 1 -5.64 -13.18 5.36
CA MET A 1 -4.27 -13.60 4.99
C MET A 1 -3.81 -14.72 5.91
N THR A 2 -3.14 -15.75 5.40
CA THR A 2 -2.59 -16.87 6.20
C THR A 2 -1.07 -16.98 6.15
N SER A 3 -0.42 -16.39 5.15
CA SER A 3 1.04 -16.33 5.05
C SER A 3 1.46 -14.99 4.42
N PRO A 4 2.51 -14.29 4.91
CA PRO A 4 3.11 -14.50 6.24
C PRO A 4 2.04 -14.49 7.35
N GLU A 5 2.28 -15.22 8.44
CA GLU A 5 1.30 -15.33 9.52
C GLU A 5 1.01 -13.93 10.10
N PRO A 6 -0.25 -13.46 10.07
CA PRO A 6 -0.59 -12.14 10.58
C PRO A 6 -0.33 -12.00 12.09
N TYR A 7 -0.15 -10.76 12.54
CA TYR A 7 -0.20 -10.45 13.97
C TYR A 7 -1.53 -10.93 14.59
N GLY A 8 -1.49 -11.41 15.84
CA GLY A 8 -2.71 -11.76 16.58
C GLY A 8 -3.44 -13.03 16.12
N SER A 9 -2.92 -13.76 15.11
CA SER A 9 -3.52 -15.01 14.61
C SER A 9 -3.80 -16.04 15.69
N SER A 10 -2.94 -16.14 16.70
CA SER A 10 -3.10 -17.05 17.85
C SER A 10 -4.35 -16.76 18.69
N ARG A 11 -4.85 -15.51 18.68
CA ARG A 11 -6.09 -15.11 19.37
C ARG A 11 -7.33 -15.20 18.49
N LYS A 12 -7.19 -15.53 17.20
CA LYS A 12 -8.29 -15.59 16.22
C LYS A 12 -9.13 -14.31 16.18
N THR A 13 -8.48 -13.15 16.35
CA THR A 13 -9.14 -11.84 16.36
C THR A 13 -9.29 -11.23 14.97
N LEU A 14 -8.64 -11.80 13.96
CA LEU A 14 -8.75 -11.37 12.58
C LEU A 14 -9.89 -12.11 11.87
N ASP A 15 -10.67 -11.36 11.11
CA ASP A 15 -11.68 -11.86 10.20
C ASP A 15 -11.34 -11.49 8.75
N ASN A 16 -12.26 -11.76 7.83
CA ASN A 16 -12.18 -11.39 6.43
C ASN A 16 -12.99 -10.13 6.10
N SER A 17 -13.43 -9.37 7.11
CA SER A 17 -14.16 -8.12 6.91
C SER A 17 -13.22 -7.02 6.43
N PRO A 18 -13.69 -6.03 5.67
CA PRO A 18 -12.91 -4.83 5.37
C PRO A 18 -12.61 -4.04 6.65
N LEU A 19 -11.73 -3.06 6.54
CA LEU A 19 -11.60 -2.00 7.56
C LEU A 19 -12.93 -1.26 7.72
N ALA A 20 -13.17 -0.72 8.91
CA ALA A 20 -14.30 0.15 9.17
C ALA A 20 -14.20 1.43 8.32
N ALA A 21 -15.31 1.83 7.68
CA ALA A 21 -15.34 2.97 6.76
C ALA A 21 -15.00 4.32 7.42
N ASP A 22 -15.14 4.43 8.75
CA ASP A 22 -14.73 5.60 9.53
C ASP A 22 -13.23 5.59 9.90
N GLY A 23 -12.51 4.54 9.51
CA GLY A 23 -11.10 4.32 9.80
C GLY A 23 -10.81 4.04 11.27
N SER A 24 -11.79 3.65 12.08
CA SER A 24 -11.60 3.39 13.51
C SER A 24 -10.68 2.20 13.82
N ASP A 25 -10.59 1.21 12.92
CA ASP A 25 -9.72 0.04 13.04
C ASP A 25 -8.49 0.08 12.09
N PHE A 26 -8.22 1.23 11.47
CA PHE A 26 -7.00 1.46 10.69
C PHE A 26 -5.83 1.91 11.59
N PRO A 27 -4.61 1.35 11.41
CA PRO A 27 -4.23 0.30 10.47
C PRO A 27 -4.37 -1.13 11.03
N CYS A 28 -4.25 -2.12 10.15
CA CYS A 28 -4.07 -3.55 10.48
C CYS A 28 -5.25 -4.30 11.13
N LYS A 29 -6.37 -3.65 11.45
CA LYS A 29 -7.50 -4.25 12.21
C LYS A 29 -7.08 -4.77 13.59
N ILE A 30 -6.08 -4.15 14.21
CA ILE A 30 -5.52 -4.58 15.49
C ILE A 30 -5.44 -3.37 16.41
N SER A 31 -5.96 -3.52 17.64
CA SER A 31 -5.89 -2.49 18.66
C SER A 31 -4.43 -2.24 19.09
N PRO A 32 -4.06 -1.00 19.47
CA PRO A 32 -2.76 -0.73 20.08
C PRO A 32 -2.47 -1.67 21.26
N GLY A 33 -1.26 -2.24 21.32
CA GLY A 33 -0.87 -3.24 22.32
C GLY A 33 -1.31 -4.68 22.02
N ASP A 34 -2.12 -4.92 20.97
CA ASP A 34 -2.57 -6.28 20.59
C ASP A 34 -1.77 -6.91 19.43
N PHE A 35 -0.68 -6.27 18.99
CA PHE A 35 0.26 -6.74 17.96
C PHE A 35 1.12 -7.92 18.45
N ILE A 36 0.48 -9.05 18.71
CA ILE A 36 1.16 -10.28 19.12
C ILE A 36 1.88 -10.88 17.92
N VAL A 37 3.21 -10.97 18.01
CA VAL A 37 4.06 -11.64 17.03
C VAL A 37 3.82 -13.16 17.11
N PRO A 38 3.60 -13.87 15.98
CA PRO A 38 3.55 -15.32 15.93
C PRO A 38 4.82 -15.98 16.49
N THR A 39 4.72 -17.25 16.88
CA THR A 39 5.88 -18.00 17.39
C THR A 39 7.01 -18.10 16.36
N GLU A 40 6.65 -18.24 15.09
CA GLU A 40 7.60 -18.23 13.96
C GLU A 40 7.36 -16.98 13.10
N GLU A 41 8.31 -16.05 13.13
CA GLU A 41 8.27 -14.85 12.30
C GLU A 41 8.86 -15.14 10.91
N ALA A 42 8.15 -14.73 9.85
CA ALA A 42 8.61 -14.92 8.50
C ALA A 42 9.91 -14.14 8.25
N THR A 43 10.93 -14.82 7.75
CA THR A 43 12.22 -14.21 7.40
C THR A 43 12.43 -14.23 5.90
N TYR A 44 12.63 -13.05 5.31
CA TYR A 44 12.84 -12.87 3.88
C TYR A 44 14.22 -12.31 3.59
N ARG A 45 14.74 -12.61 2.41
CA ARG A 45 15.98 -12.02 1.90
C ARG A 45 15.65 -11.10 0.73
N THR A 46 16.50 -10.12 0.50
CA THR A 46 16.44 -9.29 -0.70
C THR A 46 16.46 -10.17 -1.95
N GLY A 47 15.59 -9.86 -2.92
CA GLY A 47 15.45 -10.58 -4.18
C GLY A 47 14.81 -11.97 -4.09
N SER A 48 14.53 -12.51 -2.90
CA SER A 48 13.89 -13.83 -2.80
C SER A 48 12.42 -13.76 -3.23
N ASN A 49 11.98 -14.74 -4.02
CA ASN A 49 10.57 -14.86 -4.38
C ASN A 49 9.77 -15.41 -3.19
N ASN A 50 8.84 -14.63 -2.68
CA ASN A 50 7.98 -14.94 -1.56
C ASN A 50 6.51 -14.87 -2.01
N SER A 51 5.58 -15.27 -1.14
CA SER A 51 4.15 -15.26 -1.46
C SER A 51 3.31 -14.82 -0.28
N ILE A 52 2.33 -13.95 -0.53
CA ILE A 52 1.18 -13.78 0.37
C ILE A 52 0.16 -14.87 0.03
N LYS A 53 -0.30 -15.61 1.03
CA LYS A 53 -1.36 -16.63 0.89
C LYS A 53 -2.66 -16.12 1.50
N LEU A 54 -3.77 -16.31 0.79
CA LEU A 54 -5.09 -15.83 1.19
C LEU A 54 -6.09 -17.00 1.22
N LEU A 55 -7.00 -16.95 2.18
CA LEU A 55 -8.21 -17.77 2.23
C LEU A 55 -9.43 -16.89 1.97
N GLY A 56 -10.50 -17.51 1.50
CA GLY A 56 -11.80 -16.86 1.29
C GLY A 56 -12.26 -16.93 -0.16
N SER A 57 -13.55 -16.74 -0.33
CA SER A 57 -14.27 -16.89 -1.60
C SER A 57 -14.80 -15.57 -2.16
N ALA A 58 -15.07 -14.58 -1.31
CA ALA A 58 -15.55 -13.26 -1.71
C ALA A 58 -14.42 -12.39 -2.28
N THR A 59 -14.07 -12.63 -3.55
CA THR A 59 -12.99 -11.91 -4.26
C THR A 59 -13.46 -10.65 -4.96
N HIS A 60 -14.76 -10.35 -4.96
CA HIS A 60 -15.36 -9.12 -5.51
C HIS A 60 -14.93 -8.82 -6.96
N GLY A 61 -14.71 -9.87 -7.75
CA GLY A 61 -14.23 -9.76 -9.13
C GLY A 61 -12.79 -9.25 -9.26
N GLY A 62 -12.01 -9.29 -8.18
CA GLY A 62 -10.66 -8.75 -8.10
C GLY A 62 -10.62 -7.31 -7.62
N GLY A 63 -9.86 -6.48 -8.33
CA GLY A 63 -9.43 -5.16 -7.88
C GLY A 63 -7.91 -5.07 -7.83
N SER A 64 -7.43 -4.09 -7.07
CA SER A 64 -6.00 -3.75 -6.99
C SER A 64 -5.48 -3.84 -5.57
N CYS A 65 -4.22 -4.24 -5.41
CA CYS A 65 -3.58 -4.45 -4.12
C CYS A 65 -2.20 -3.81 -4.03
N GLN A 66 -1.75 -3.50 -2.82
CA GLN A 66 -0.35 -3.19 -2.56
C GLN A 66 0.24 -4.12 -1.50
N VAL A 67 1.55 -4.33 -1.60
CA VAL A 67 2.37 -4.83 -0.50
C VAL A 67 3.25 -3.67 -0.03
N SER A 68 3.15 -3.36 1.25
CA SER A 68 3.83 -2.22 1.86
C SER A 68 4.56 -2.64 3.12
N LEU A 69 5.67 -1.96 3.43
CA LEU A 69 6.46 -2.19 4.64
C LEU A 69 6.49 -0.94 5.52
N THR A 70 6.45 -1.12 6.83
CA THR A 70 6.84 -0.08 7.79
C THR A 70 7.82 -0.67 8.80
N SER A 71 8.74 0.14 9.31
CA SER A 71 9.64 -0.27 10.41
C SER A 71 8.90 -0.39 11.75
N ASP A 72 7.69 0.18 11.84
CA ASP A 72 6.89 0.14 13.05
C ASP A 72 6.34 -1.26 13.28
N ARG A 73 6.61 -1.82 14.48
CA ARG A 73 6.11 -3.14 14.89
C ARG A 73 4.71 -3.08 15.48
N GLU A 74 4.27 -1.89 15.86
CA GLU A 74 2.90 -1.57 16.27
C GLU A 74 2.42 -0.33 15.49
N PRO A 75 2.09 -0.48 14.19
CA PRO A 75 1.76 0.66 13.35
C PRO A 75 0.54 1.44 13.86
N THR A 76 0.58 2.75 13.67
CA THR A 76 -0.51 3.69 13.97
C THR A 76 -0.97 4.39 12.69
N LYS A 77 -1.98 5.27 12.79
CA LYS A 77 -2.41 6.11 11.66
C LYS A 77 -1.31 7.01 11.10
N ASN A 78 -0.27 7.27 11.89
CA ASN A 78 0.86 8.13 11.53
C ASN A 78 2.08 7.33 11.03
N SER A 79 2.00 6.00 11.02
CA SER A 79 3.11 5.16 10.56
C SER A 79 3.36 5.36 9.07
N GLU A 80 4.64 5.47 8.72
CA GLU A 80 5.07 5.58 7.33
C GLU A 80 5.13 4.20 6.69
N TRP A 81 4.37 4.02 5.61
CA TRP A 81 4.31 2.78 4.85
C TRP A 81 4.97 2.97 3.50
N LYS A 82 5.89 2.08 3.14
CA LYS A 82 6.66 2.08 1.91
C LYS A 82 6.16 0.97 0.99
N VAL A 83 5.58 1.32 -0.16
CA VAL A 83 5.11 0.35 -1.15
C VAL A 83 6.31 -0.35 -1.77
N ILE A 84 6.31 -1.68 -1.75
CA ILE A 84 7.34 -2.52 -2.40
C ILE A 84 6.81 -3.23 -3.64
N LYS A 85 5.48 -3.38 -3.77
CA LYS A 85 4.85 -3.95 -4.97
C LYS A 85 3.39 -3.51 -5.08
N SER A 86 2.95 -3.19 -6.29
CA SER A 86 1.55 -2.95 -6.63
C SER A 86 1.03 -4.00 -7.62
N TYR A 87 -0.21 -4.44 -7.43
CA TYR A 87 -0.95 -5.27 -8.37
C TYR A 87 -2.15 -4.46 -8.86
N GLU A 88 -2.16 -4.06 -10.12
CA GLU A 88 -3.22 -3.27 -10.73
C GLU A 88 -4.12 -4.19 -11.55
N GLY A 89 -5.19 -4.64 -10.89
CA GLY A 89 -6.16 -5.59 -11.41
C GLY A 89 -5.85 -7.06 -11.15
N GLY A 90 -6.92 -7.86 -11.03
CA GLY A 90 -6.84 -9.31 -10.83
C GLY A 90 -6.37 -9.74 -9.44
N CYS A 91 -6.37 -8.84 -8.46
CA CYS A 91 -6.03 -9.13 -7.06
C CYS A 91 -7.29 -9.10 -6.17
N PRO A 92 -7.48 -10.06 -5.23
CA PRO A 92 -6.64 -11.21 -4.94
C PRO A 92 -6.79 -12.37 -5.94
N ALA A 93 -7.82 -12.33 -6.79
CA ALA A 93 -8.07 -13.33 -7.81
C ALA A 93 -8.56 -12.69 -9.11
N LYS A 94 -8.23 -13.32 -10.23
CA LYS A 94 -8.78 -12.97 -11.55
C LYS A 94 -10.15 -13.62 -11.69
N GLY A 95 -11.17 -12.84 -12.03
CA GLY A 95 -12.49 -13.40 -12.32
C GLY A 95 -13.58 -12.34 -12.44
N PRO A 96 -14.74 -12.70 -13.01
CA PRO A 96 -15.86 -11.78 -13.13
C PRO A 96 -16.57 -11.50 -11.79
N GLY A 97 -16.38 -12.35 -10.78
CA GLY A 97 -17.02 -12.25 -9.48
C GLY A 97 -16.34 -13.13 -8.42
N ASN A 98 -17.09 -13.49 -7.38
CA ASN A 98 -16.62 -14.33 -6.28
C ASN A 98 -16.32 -15.77 -6.73
N LEU A 99 -15.44 -16.43 -5.98
CA LEU A 99 -15.21 -17.87 -6.07
C LEU A 99 -16.28 -18.62 -5.28
N ASP A 100 -16.47 -19.91 -5.57
CA ASP A 100 -17.39 -20.76 -4.82
C ASP A 100 -16.79 -21.13 -3.45
N GLY A 101 -17.55 -21.03 -2.35
CA GLY A 101 -17.12 -21.51 -1.04
C GLY A 101 -17.49 -20.60 0.13
N SER A 102 -16.65 -20.62 1.16
CA SER A 102 -16.80 -19.88 2.42
C SER A 102 -15.59 -18.98 2.70
N ALA A 103 -15.55 -18.35 3.86
CA ALA A 103 -14.44 -17.51 4.32
C ALA A 103 -13.11 -18.30 4.52
N GLU A 104 -13.23 -19.61 4.71
CA GLU A 104 -12.16 -20.55 5.05
C GLU A 104 -11.72 -21.39 3.84
N SER A 105 -12.36 -21.18 2.68
CA SER A 105 -12.04 -21.93 1.47
C SER A 105 -10.64 -21.59 0.97
N ASP A 106 -9.84 -22.63 0.73
CA ASP A 106 -8.50 -22.53 0.16
C ASP A 106 -8.57 -22.70 -1.36
N HIS A 107 -8.50 -21.57 -2.06
CA HIS A 107 -8.41 -21.53 -3.52
C HIS A 107 -6.96 -21.44 -4.02
N SER A 108 -5.98 -21.70 -3.15
CA SER A 108 -4.55 -21.56 -3.44
C SER A 108 -4.17 -20.15 -3.93
N LEU A 109 -4.87 -19.11 -3.43
CA LEU A 109 -4.62 -17.72 -3.79
C LEU A 109 -3.25 -17.29 -3.27
N GLN A 110 -2.36 -16.97 -4.21
CA GLN A 110 -0.99 -16.61 -3.96
C GLN A 110 -0.62 -15.34 -4.71
N LEU A 111 -0.11 -14.34 -3.99
CA LEU A 111 0.40 -13.09 -4.54
C LEU A 111 1.92 -13.05 -4.33
N HIS A 112 2.68 -13.16 -5.42
CA HIS A 112 4.13 -13.25 -5.36
C HIS A 112 4.79 -11.89 -5.18
N PHE A 113 5.68 -11.74 -4.21
CA PHE A 113 6.44 -10.52 -4.00
C PHE A 113 7.89 -10.85 -3.63
N ALA A 114 8.79 -9.87 -3.81
CA ALA A 114 10.17 -9.94 -3.32
C ALA A 114 10.43 -8.76 -2.38
N ILE A 115 11.38 -8.91 -1.47
CA ILE A 115 11.96 -7.75 -0.79
C ILE A 115 12.93 -7.10 -1.78
N PRO A 116 12.67 -5.87 -2.26
CA PRO A 116 13.51 -5.23 -3.25
C PRO A 116 14.84 -4.75 -2.63
N ASP A 117 15.83 -4.54 -3.50
CA ASP A 117 17.06 -3.84 -3.13
C ASP A 117 16.76 -2.47 -2.49
N GLY A 118 17.58 -2.04 -1.53
CA GLY A 118 17.37 -0.77 -0.84
C GLY A 118 16.46 -0.83 0.39
N ILE A 119 15.80 -1.96 0.66
CA ILE A 119 15.25 -2.25 1.99
C ILE A 119 16.37 -2.76 2.88
N ALA A 120 16.62 -2.03 3.98
CA ALA A 120 17.66 -2.41 4.93
C ALA A 120 17.28 -3.71 5.67
N PRO A 121 18.26 -4.54 6.07
CA PRO A 121 18.02 -5.63 6.99
C PRO A 121 17.44 -5.14 8.31
N GLY A 122 16.45 -5.85 8.84
CA GLY A 122 15.76 -5.43 10.06
C GLY A 122 14.39 -6.05 10.22
N LYS A 123 13.70 -5.60 11.27
CA LYS A 123 12.35 -6.01 11.62
C LYS A 123 11.34 -5.03 11.04
N TYR A 124 10.32 -5.54 10.36
CA TYR A 124 9.29 -4.74 9.71
C TYR A 124 7.89 -5.30 10.00
N THR A 125 6.88 -4.49 9.76
CA THR A 125 5.52 -4.94 9.52
C THR A 125 5.25 -4.88 8.02
N LEU A 126 4.81 -6.00 7.45
CA LEU A 126 4.28 -6.10 6.10
C LEU A 126 2.77 -5.91 6.13
N ALA A 127 2.24 -5.05 5.26
CA ALA A 127 0.81 -4.92 5.00
C ALA A 127 0.47 -5.42 3.60
N TRP A 128 -0.56 -6.25 3.52
CA TRP A 128 -1.33 -6.46 2.30
C TRP A 128 -2.57 -5.57 2.36
N THR A 129 -2.74 -4.70 1.37
CA THR A 129 -3.95 -3.89 1.20
C THR A 129 -4.65 -4.24 -0.10
N TRP A 130 -5.97 -4.19 -0.10
CA TRP A 130 -6.79 -4.51 -1.28
C TRP A 130 -8.00 -3.59 -1.37
N PHE A 131 -8.26 -3.08 -2.59
CA PHE A 131 -9.41 -2.29 -2.97
C PHE A 131 -10.24 -3.07 -3.97
N ASN A 132 -11.45 -3.45 -3.56
CA ASN A 132 -12.31 -4.36 -4.31
C ASN A 132 -12.95 -3.68 -5.53
N ARG A 133 -12.97 -4.39 -6.67
CA ARG A 133 -13.56 -3.86 -7.90
C ARG A 133 -15.08 -3.74 -7.82
N ILE A 134 -15.78 -4.76 -7.31
CA ILE A 134 -17.25 -4.86 -7.29
C ILE A 134 -17.80 -4.80 -5.85
N GLY A 135 -18.90 -4.08 -5.62
CA GLY A 135 -19.64 -4.06 -4.36
C GLY A 135 -19.52 -2.73 -3.60
N ASN A 136 -19.48 -2.80 -2.26
CA ASN A 136 -19.23 -1.61 -1.45
C ASN A 136 -17.81 -1.06 -1.72
N ARG A 137 -17.60 0.22 -1.47
CA ARG A 137 -16.26 0.83 -1.62
C ARG A 137 -15.49 0.56 -0.34
N GLU A 138 -14.64 -0.46 -0.35
CA GLU A 138 -13.99 -1.00 0.85
C GLU A 138 -12.46 -1.02 0.71
N MET A 139 -11.77 -1.03 1.85
CA MET A 139 -10.34 -1.28 1.93
C MET A 139 -10.12 -2.45 2.88
N TYR A 140 -9.48 -3.49 2.37
CA TYR A 140 -9.04 -4.63 3.17
C TYR A 140 -7.58 -4.43 3.56
N MET A 141 -7.22 -4.82 4.78
CA MET A 141 -5.85 -4.74 5.25
C MET A 141 -5.55 -5.87 6.22
N ASN A 142 -4.47 -6.61 5.97
CA ASN A 142 -3.88 -7.52 6.95
C ASN A 142 -2.40 -7.22 7.13
N CYS A 143 -1.91 -7.33 8.35
CA CYS A 143 -0.53 -7.04 8.71
C CYS A 143 0.17 -8.25 9.33
N ALA A 144 1.43 -8.46 8.98
CA ALA A 144 2.26 -9.51 9.54
C ALA A 144 3.65 -8.97 9.95
N PRO A 145 4.22 -9.48 11.05
CA PRO A 145 5.62 -9.24 11.37
C PRO A 145 6.51 -10.00 10.40
N ILE A 146 7.54 -9.33 9.90
CA ILE A 146 8.57 -9.96 9.07
C ILE A 146 9.96 -9.50 9.52
N THR A 147 10.96 -10.35 9.26
CA THR A 147 12.37 -10.00 9.37
C THR A 147 13.00 -10.02 7.98
N VAL A 148 13.62 -8.91 7.58
CA VAL A 148 14.51 -8.85 6.42
C VAL A 148 15.91 -9.21 6.89
N ALA A 149 16.41 -10.35 6.43
CA ALA A 149 17.75 -10.82 6.77
C ALA A 149 18.82 -10.11 5.91
N ASN A 150 20.05 -10.06 6.44
CA ASN A 150 21.22 -9.67 5.65
C ASN A 150 21.33 -10.55 4.39
N GLU A 151 21.81 -9.95 3.30
CA GLU A 151 22.30 -10.74 2.18
C GLU A 151 23.36 -11.73 2.70
N SER A 152 23.31 -12.97 2.23
CA SER A 152 24.42 -13.90 2.52
C SER A 152 25.67 -13.37 1.82
N PRO A 153 26.89 -13.63 2.34
CA PRO A 153 28.12 -13.33 1.62
C PRO A 153 28.25 -14.30 0.43
N SER A 154 27.45 -14.07 -0.60
CA SER A 154 27.60 -14.70 -1.91
C SER A 154 28.19 -13.68 -2.86
N ASN A 155 29.30 -14.07 -3.48
CA ASN A 155 30.18 -13.30 -4.35
C ASN A 155 29.47 -12.57 -5.51
N SER A 156 28.81 -11.45 -5.26
CA SER A 156 28.48 -10.48 -6.29
C SER A 156 29.09 -9.14 -5.91
N SER A 157 30.35 -8.98 -6.28
CA SER A 157 30.93 -7.68 -6.63
C SER A 157 30.26 -7.16 -7.90
N ASP A 158 28.93 -7.03 -7.90
CA ASP A 158 28.22 -6.43 -9.01
C ASP A 158 28.19 -4.92 -8.74
N ASN A 159 29.15 -4.23 -9.35
CA ASN A 159 29.22 -2.76 -9.40
C ASN A 159 28.17 -2.19 -10.37
N THR A 160 27.00 -2.82 -10.49
CA THR A 160 25.84 -2.22 -11.13
C THR A 160 25.32 -1.13 -10.19
N PRO A 161 25.12 0.11 -10.66
CA PRO A 161 24.49 1.13 -9.85
C PRO A 161 23.13 0.59 -9.40
N LYS A 162 22.97 0.30 -8.09
CA LYS A 162 21.68 -0.05 -7.53
C LYS A 162 20.74 1.10 -7.86
N GLN A 163 19.80 0.87 -8.77
CA GLN A 163 18.81 1.88 -9.12
C GLN A 163 18.10 2.26 -7.82
N SER A 164 18.09 3.56 -7.48
CA SER A 164 17.34 4.04 -6.33
C SER A 164 15.89 3.68 -6.56
N LEU A 165 15.41 2.65 -5.86
CA LEU A 165 14.01 2.27 -5.92
C LEU A 165 13.26 3.28 -5.07
N ASP A 166 12.39 4.06 -5.71
CA ASP A 166 11.46 4.90 -5.01
C ASP A 166 10.40 4.00 -4.37
N PHE A 167 10.35 4.03 -3.04
CA PHE A 167 9.31 3.36 -2.26
C PHE A 167 8.27 4.40 -1.83
N PRO A 168 7.24 4.65 -2.65
CA PRO A 168 6.27 5.69 -2.36
C PRO A 168 5.41 5.31 -1.15
N PRO A 169 4.66 6.30 -0.60
CA PRO A 169 3.76 6.00 0.48
C PRO A 169 2.60 5.11 0.03
N MET A 170 2.12 4.25 0.92
CA MET A 170 0.97 3.37 0.67
C MET A 170 -0.31 4.17 0.39
N PHE A 171 -1.08 3.74 -0.60
CA PHE A 171 -2.37 4.33 -0.92
C PHE A 171 -3.42 3.97 0.13
N ILE A 172 -4.22 4.95 0.54
CA ILE A 172 -5.30 4.80 1.52
C ILE A 172 -6.56 5.45 0.96
N ALA A 173 -7.63 4.68 0.90
CA ALA A 173 -8.95 5.12 0.46
C ALA A 173 -10.04 4.29 1.16
N ASN A 174 -11.30 4.68 0.97
CA ASN A 174 -12.52 4.05 1.49
C ASN A 174 -12.65 4.04 3.04
N VAL A 175 -11.64 4.49 3.76
CA VAL A 175 -11.59 4.60 5.23
C VAL A 175 -11.21 5.99 5.73
N ASN A 176 -10.93 6.92 4.82
CA ASN A 176 -10.40 8.26 5.12
C ASN A 176 -11.17 9.39 4.43
N GLY A 177 -12.28 9.12 3.73
CA GLY A 177 -13.05 10.13 2.99
C GLY A 177 -12.70 10.26 1.50
N CYS A 178 -11.63 9.62 1.02
CA CYS A 178 -11.38 9.40 -0.40
C CYS A 178 -12.07 8.10 -0.82
N ILE A 179 -13.05 8.17 -1.72
CA ILE A 179 -13.91 7.05 -2.11
C ILE A 179 -13.56 6.61 -3.53
N THR A 180 -13.09 5.38 -3.67
CA THR A 180 -12.77 4.76 -4.97
C THR A 180 -14.03 4.52 -5.81
N ARG A 181 -13.86 4.41 -7.13
CA ARG A 181 -14.95 4.07 -8.05
C ARG A 181 -15.22 2.57 -8.07
N GLU A 182 -16.48 2.20 -8.30
CA GLU A 182 -16.87 0.81 -8.55
C GLU A 182 -16.58 0.41 -10.00
N ASN A 183 -16.40 -0.90 -10.22
CA ASN A 183 -16.24 -1.56 -11.52
C ASN A 183 -14.91 -1.28 -12.25
N VAL A 184 -13.92 -0.70 -11.55
CA VAL A 184 -12.57 -0.48 -12.09
C VAL A 184 -11.49 -1.17 -11.23
N ASP A 185 -10.47 -1.69 -11.90
CA ASP A 185 -9.21 -2.10 -11.27
C ASP A 185 -8.34 -0.83 -11.11
N ILE A 186 -8.41 -0.18 -9.94
CA ILE A 186 -7.78 1.14 -9.74
C ILE A 186 -6.29 1.15 -10.08
N HIS A 187 -5.82 2.24 -10.68
CA HIS A 187 -4.40 2.56 -10.79
C HIS A 187 -4.00 3.37 -9.57
N PHE A 188 -2.90 2.98 -8.91
CA PHE A 188 -2.39 3.73 -7.78
C PHE A 188 -1.71 5.01 -8.27
N PRO A 189 -1.92 6.16 -7.61
CA PRO A 189 -1.20 7.39 -7.94
C PRO A 189 0.31 7.25 -7.75
N TRP A 190 0.71 6.40 -6.81
CA TRP A 190 2.10 6.07 -6.55
C TRP A 190 2.26 4.54 -6.47
N PRO A 191 2.36 3.87 -7.62
CA PRO A 191 2.38 2.40 -7.64
C PRO A 191 3.77 1.84 -7.28
N GLY A 192 4.80 2.70 -7.24
CA GLY A 192 6.20 2.30 -7.07
C GLY A 192 6.80 1.77 -8.38
N SER A 193 8.02 1.25 -8.30
CA SER A 193 8.77 0.76 -9.46
C SER A 193 8.43 -0.69 -9.88
N ILE A 194 7.74 -1.45 -9.01
CA ILE A 194 7.40 -2.86 -9.23
C ILE A 194 5.88 -2.99 -9.30
N VAL A 195 5.35 -3.04 -10.53
CA VAL A 195 3.91 -3.09 -10.80
C VAL A 195 3.58 -4.31 -11.64
N GLU A 196 2.53 -5.04 -11.25
CA GLU A 196 2.00 -6.19 -11.97
C GLU A 196 0.59 -5.91 -12.48
N TYR A 197 0.38 -6.05 -13.78
CA TYR A 197 -0.90 -5.85 -14.44
C TYR A 197 -1.54 -7.19 -14.77
N ASN A 198 -2.54 -7.57 -13.98
CA ASN A 198 -3.07 -8.92 -14.01
C ASN A 198 -4.57 -9.01 -14.27
N GLY A 199 -5.28 -7.87 -14.25
CA GLY A 199 -6.70 -7.77 -14.53
C GLY A 199 -7.05 -7.83 -16.03
N ASP A 200 -8.35 -7.90 -16.31
CA ASP A 200 -8.89 -7.73 -17.66
C ASP A 200 -8.80 -6.25 -18.04
N SER A 201 -8.21 -5.96 -19.20
CA SER A 201 -7.98 -4.58 -19.66
C SER A 201 -9.26 -3.74 -19.76
N LYS A 202 -10.45 -4.36 -19.86
CA LYS A 202 -11.72 -3.62 -19.91
C LYS A 202 -12.09 -2.96 -18.58
N TYR A 203 -11.51 -3.41 -17.46
CA TYR A 203 -11.72 -2.81 -16.14
C TYR A 203 -10.63 -1.79 -15.78
N ARG A 204 -9.67 -1.58 -16.68
CA ARG A 204 -8.59 -0.61 -16.48
C ARG A 204 -9.17 0.81 -16.61
N PRO A 205 -8.93 1.71 -15.63
CA PRO A 205 -9.32 3.12 -15.76
C PRO A 205 -8.53 3.79 -16.90
N GLN A 206 -9.06 4.90 -17.42
CA GLN A 206 -8.31 5.69 -18.39
C GLN A 206 -7.16 6.42 -17.71
N GLU A 207 -6.08 6.65 -18.45
CA GLU A 207 -4.92 7.40 -17.95
C GLU A 207 -5.33 8.81 -17.53
N GLY A 208 -4.89 9.24 -16.35
CA GLY A 208 -5.20 10.56 -15.79
C GLY A 208 -6.58 10.70 -15.14
N GLU A 209 -7.41 9.64 -15.12
CA GLU A 209 -8.63 9.66 -14.30
C GLU A 209 -8.29 9.70 -12.80
N PRO A 210 -9.03 10.48 -11.99
CA PRO A 210 -8.81 10.52 -10.55
C PRO A 210 -9.11 9.15 -9.92
N VAL A 211 -8.21 8.70 -9.04
CA VAL A 211 -8.32 7.37 -8.39
C VAL A 211 -9.52 7.30 -7.42
N CYS A 212 -9.91 8.44 -6.85
CA CYS A 212 -11.03 8.55 -5.93
C CYS A 212 -11.64 9.95 -5.95
N THR A 213 -12.84 10.06 -5.37
CA THR A 213 -13.54 11.32 -5.11
C THR A 213 -13.61 11.61 -3.62
N GLY A 214 -13.75 12.88 -3.23
CA GLY A 214 -13.82 13.30 -1.83
C GLY A 214 -12.48 13.75 -1.26
N ASN A 215 -12.46 14.10 0.02
CA ASN A 215 -11.30 14.70 0.67
C ASN A 215 -10.73 13.73 1.72
N PRO A 216 -9.52 13.16 1.50
CA PRO A 216 -8.84 12.38 2.52
C PRO A 216 -8.63 13.21 3.80
N THR A 217 -9.04 12.64 4.92
CA THR A 217 -8.88 13.21 6.27
C THR A 217 -7.58 12.77 6.94
N PHE A 218 -6.94 11.70 6.43
CA PHE A 218 -5.63 11.23 6.83
C PHE A 218 -4.95 10.44 5.71
N GLY A 219 -3.63 10.27 5.84
CA GLY A 219 -2.80 9.58 4.86
C GLY A 219 -2.33 10.50 3.73
N PRO A 220 -1.57 9.94 2.77
CA PRO A 220 -1.11 10.69 1.60
C PRO A 220 -2.29 11.13 0.73
N ILE A 221 -2.22 12.34 0.18
CA ILE A 221 -3.31 12.94 -0.61
C ILE A 221 -3.14 12.59 -2.09
N PRO A 222 -3.98 11.72 -2.67
CA PRO A 222 -3.95 11.42 -4.09
C PRO A 222 -4.57 12.57 -4.91
N ILE A 223 -4.42 12.53 -6.23
CA ILE A 223 -5.17 13.41 -7.13
C ILE A 223 -6.66 13.02 -7.04
N THR A 224 -7.49 13.93 -6.53
CA THR A 224 -8.94 13.76 -6.43
C THR A 224 -9.64 14.66 -7.43
N ASP A 225 -10.81 14.25 -7.90
CA ASP A 225 -11.69 15.13 -8.68
C ASP A 225 -12.18 16.24 -7.73
N THR A 226 -11.62 17.44 -7.86
CA THR A 226 -11.99 18.57 -7.03
C THR A 226 -13.31 19.12 -7.55
N ALA A 227 -14.41 18.81 -6.86
CA ALA A 227 -15.54 19.72 -6.87
C ALA A 227 -15.06 21.03 -6.22
N ASP A 228 -14.91 22.05 -7.06
CA ASP A 228 -14.52 23.42 -6.72
C ASP A 228 -15.16 23.91 -5.42
N THR A 229 -14.36 23.98 -4.36
CA THR A 229 -14.52 24.97 -3.31
C THR A 229 -13.14 25.55 -3.04
N GLY A 230 -12.80 26.59 -3.80
CA GLY A 230 -11.52 27.28 -3.69
C GLY A 230 -11.15 27.69 -2.28
N GLU A 231 -9.93 27.32 -1.89
CA GLU A 231 -9.13 28.11 -0.97
C GLU A 231 -7.68 28.06 -1.48
N ALA A 232 -7.35 29.06 -2.30
CA ALA A 232 -5.99 29.30 -2.73
C ALA A 232 -5.15 29.69 -1.50
N SER A 233 -4.32 28.78 -1.02
CA SER A 233 -3.24 29.14 -0.09
C SER A 233 -2.14 29.83 -0.89
N SER A 234 -2.26 31.15 -1.05
CA SER A 234 -1.19 32.00 -1.52
C SER A 234 -0.20 32.24 -0.38
N THR A 235 0.81 31.38 -0.28
CA THR A 235 2.02 31.74 0.47
C THR A 235 2.83 32.72 -0.37
N THR A 236 2.61 34.02 -0.14
CA THR A 236 3.54 35.07 -0.58
C THR A 236 4.86 34.90 0.16
N GLU A 237 5.88 34.42 -0.54
CA GLU A 237 7.27 34.48 -0.07
C GLU A 237 7.71 35.94 0.04
N ASN A 238 8.13 36.28 1.25
CA ASN A 238 8.67 37.56 1.64
C ASN A 238 10.13 37.63 1.17
N ALA A 239 10.37 38.09 -0.06
CA ALA A 239 11.72 38.36 -0.56
C ALA A 239 12.20 39.72 -0.02
N ASN A 240 12.89 39.67 1.12
CA ASN A 240 13.59 40.79 1.73
C ASN A 240 14.86 41.11 0.90
N SER A 241 14.74 41.94 -0.14
CA SER A 241 15.89 42.41 -0.91
C SER A 241 16.52 43.66 -0.27
N MET A 242 17.64 43.47 0.44
CA MET A 242 18.57 44.55 0.77
C MET A 242 19.24 45.06 -0.52
N PRO A 243 19.35 46.39 -0.76
CA PRO A 243 20.17 46.89 -1.85
C PRO A 243 21.63 47.01 -1.39
N CYS A 244 22.52 46.27 -2.05
CA CYS A 244 23.96 46.51 -2.01
C CYS A 244 24.28 47.83 -2.72
N SER A 245 24.99 48.69 -2.00
CA SER A 245 25.54 49.96 -2.48
C SER A 245 26.74 49.73 -3.41
N CYS A 246 26.73 50.33 -4.59
CA CYS A 246 27.94 50.69 -5.35
C CYS A 246 27.61 51.85 -6.29
N GLY A 247 28.20 53.01 -6.02
CA GLY A 247 28.11 54.19 -6.87
C GLY A 247 29.07 54.13 -8.05
N CYS A 248 28.74 54.88 -9.10
CA CYS A 248 29.68 55.51 -10.02
C CYS A 248 29.06 56.79 -10.58
N GLN A 249 29.86 57.87 -10.54
CA GLN A 249 29.60 59.22 -11.03
C GLN A 249 29.58 59.27 -12.56
N GLY A 250 28.99 60.34 -13.13
CA GLY A 250 29.47 60.86 -14.42
C GLY A 250 28.47 61.69 -15.23
N SER A 251 28.62 63.02 -15.09
CA SER A 251 28.24 64.10 -16.02
C SER A 251 26.77 64.51 -16.16
#